data_AF-A0A926I1R5-F1
#
_entry.id   AF-A0A926I1R5-F1
#
_cell.length_a   1.000
_cell.length_b   1.000
_cell.length_c   1.000
_cell.angle_alpha   90.00
_cell.angle_beta   90.00
_cell.angle_gamma   90.00
#
_symmetry.space_group_name_H-M   'P 1'
#
loop_
_entity.id
_entity.type
_entity.pdbx_description
1 polymer ?
#
loop_
_entity_poly.entity_id
_entity_poly.type
_entity_poly.pdbx_seq_one_letter_code
_entity_poly.pdbx_strand_id
1 'polypeptide(L)'
;MERPITVHPRRKRILVILGITLAGILAAAVMAVMILYIYVRKHEFSYQYREVDIEEYLKETGIEALSLDMESQTITVALPEDAFNTAINQFLEEQGKSLDGVSILHMVFRQADGRVYMQIKKDGLILPVAAKVTMAVEGEALQLGLQDFVLGTMEWRLPKKFLQGQMQWSIPLDELPGPDWVSLTGLSWDEEEIRAQMKIDIPKLISIFQGFLSGIEENYLDMMLAKEDHGALLDRIQAIYGGAAMTGDDALAILQDFFHTQSQLFPMLSILDEATSEQILQRYAYLVRPGTDYQAYSELRAELSLQMKATVAGYVERGLYSMLGKTVGEPLTLYSIKGTPYDPSYGTLYNLETVLAANPVEDRYKPMLEGMRLYYRIEDGSCSVLTEANSEGQILVVSNGSYVVVSEEEADSQFPYREEEASVAQILPRGDATRQEIEASAAASLGIGDIKTRYIAASEDSAFGVFTDGMSHTLMAATLEQIDGSWQLKDSDVTEYWAYNRDNPDFNASVFPLNTVNDVSIKSISQAGQSAVLTKARASGYASGKDTIQFSCFIGSHIYVSFSGGGECVIHVNSLGVLDDCTSVEDARANWSLPPFLTVQP
;
A
#
# COMPACT_ATOMS: atom_id res chain seq x y z
N MET A 1 -91.23 20.88 -82.80
CA MET A 1 -91.15 22.31 -82.40
C MET A 1 -90.42 22.38 -81.07
N GLU A 2 -89.13 22.70 -81.12
CA GLU A 2 -88.29 22.93 -79.94
C GLU A 2 -88.67 24.26 -79.27
N ARG A 3 -88.83 24.27 -77.94
CA ARG A 3 -88.95 25.51 -77.16
C ARG A 3 -87.61 25.78 -76.45
N PRO A 4 -87.07 27.01 -76.53
CA PRO A 4 -85.77 27.35 -75.99
C PRO A 4 -85.80 27.47 -74.45
N ILE A 5 -84.78 26.91 -73.80
CA ILE A 5 -84.53 27.12 -72.37
C ILE A 5 -83.93 28.51 -72.20
N THR A 6 -84.75 29.48 -71.86
CA THR A 6 -84.32 30.82 -71.43
C THR A 6 -83.83 30.77 -69.99
N VAL A 7 -82.50 30.70 -69.80
CA VAL A 7 -81.88 30.86 -68.49
C VAL A 7 -82.09 32.30 -68.00
N HIS A 8 -82.92 32.48 -66.98
CA HIS A 8 -83.23 33.79 -66.40
C HIS A 8 -81.97 34.48 -65.82
N PRO A 9 -81.73 35.77 -66.14
CA PRO A 9 -80.53 36.52 -65.71
C PRO A 9 -80.41 36.71 -64.19
N ARG A 10 -81.48 36.49 -63.42
CA ARG A 10 -81.46 36.54 -61.94
C ARG A 10 -80.75 35.36 -61.29
N ARG A 11 -80.77 34.15 -61.88
CA ARG A 11 -80.04 32.98 -61.34
C ARG A 11 -78.52 33.11 -61.49
N LYS A 12 -78.06 33.74 -62.58
CA LYS A 12 -76.63 34.06 -62.78
C LYS A 12 -76.10 35.05 -61.73
N ARG A 13 -76.87 36.08 -61.36
CA ARG A 13 -76.45 37.07 -60.35
C ARG A 13 -76.32 36.48 -58.94
N ILE A 14 -77.23 35.58 -58.53
CA ILE A 14 -77.16 34.93 -57.22
C ILE A 14 -75.94 34.00 -57.14
N LEU A 15 -75.67 33.22 -58.19
CA LEU A 15 -74.47 32.38 -58.28
C LEU A 15 -73.16 33.19 -58.23
N VAL A 16 -73.12 34.37 -58.88
CA VAL A 16 -71.95 35.26 -58.83
C VAL A 16 -71.76 35.87 -57.43
N ILE A 17 -72.82 36.33 -56.77
CA ILE A 17 -72.74 36.86 -55.40
C ILE A 17 -72.31 35.76 -54.43
N LEU A 18 -72.90 34.56 -54.53
CA LEU A 18 -72.52 33.41 -53.71
C LEU A 18 -71.05 33.02 -53.95
N GLY A 19 -70.60 33.02 -55.20
CA GLY A 19 -69.21 32.77 -55.58
C GLY A 19 -68.24 33.81 -55.02
N ILE A 20 -68.58 35.11 -55.06
CA ILE A 20 -67.77 36.20 -54.48
C ILE A 20 -67.73 36.10 -52.96
N THR A 21 -68.85 35.77 -52.32
CA THR A 21 -68.94 35.65 -50.85
C THR A 21 -68.16 34.44 -50.38
N LEU A 22 -68.29 33.31 -51.07
CA LEU A 22 -67.52 32.10 -50.81
C LEU A 22 -66.02 32.33 -51.03
N ALA A 23 -65.64 33.02 -52.12
CA ALA A 23 -64.26 33.40 -52.38
C ALA A 23 -63.72 34.38 -51.33
N GLY A 24 -64.55 35.31 -50.84
CA GLY A 24 -64.20 36.24 -49.76
C GLY A 24 -63.99 35.53 -48.42
N ILE A 25 -64.87 34.59 -48.07
CA ILE A 25 -64.72 33.73 -46.88
C ILE A 25 -63.46 32.86 -47.00
N LEU A 26 -63.22 32.28 -48.17
CA LEU A 26 -62.03 31.47 -48.42
C LEU A 26 -60.75 32.31 -48.33
N ALA A 27 -60.74 33.52 -48.90
CA ALA A 27 -59.61 34.44 -48.83
C ALA A 27 -59.34 34.92 -47.39
N ALA A 28 -60.40 35.22 -46.63
CA ALA A 28 -60.28 35.56 -45.21
C ALA A 28 -59.75 34.38 -44.38
N ALA A 29 -60.22 33.16 -44.65
CA ALA A 29 -59.71 31.95 -44.01
C ALA A 29 -58.24 31.69 -44.35
N VAL A 30 -57.85 31.81 -45.63
CA VAL A 30 -56.46 31.66 -46.07
C VAL A 30 -55.56 32.73 -45.47
N MET A 31 -55.99 34.00 -45.40
CA MET A 31 -55.24 35.05 -44.73
C MET A 31 -55.13 34.80 -43.22
N ALA A 32 -56.19 34.37 -42.55
CA ALA A 32 -56.14 34.03 -41.13
C ALA A 32 -55.16 32.86 -40.86
N VAL A 33 -55.18 31.82 -41.70
CA VAL A 33 -54.23 30.70 -41.63
C VAL A 33 -52.80 31.16 -41.92
N MET A 34 -52.60 32.05 -42.90
CA MET A 34 -51.27 32.58 -43.25
C MET A 34 -50.71 33.49 -42.15
N ILE A 35 -51.55 34.34 -41.55
CA ILE A 35 -51.19 35.17 -40.39
C ILE A 35 -50.85 34.29 -39.20
N LEU A 36 -51.66 33.27 -38.90
CA LEU A 36 -51.39 32.31 -37.83
C LEU A 36 -50.08 31.55 -38.09
N TYR A 37 -49.83 31.12 -39.32
CA TYR A 37 -48.61 30.42 -39.71
C TYR A 37 -47.35 31.31 -39.57
N ILE A 38 -47.39 32.54 -40.08
CA ILE A 38 -46.30 33.52 -39.92
C ILE A 38 -46.09 33.85 -38.42
N TYR A 39 -47.17 33.96 -37.65
CA TYR A 39 -47.13 34.25 -36.23
C TYR A 39 -46.46 33.11 -35.44
N VAL A 40 -46.91 31.86 -35.66
CA VAL A 40 -46.36 30.64 -35.06
C VAL A 40 -44.87 30.54 -35.32
N ARG A 41 -44.45 30.76 -36.58
CA ARG A 41 -43.04 30.69 -36.98
C ARG A 41 -42.18 31.82 -36.38
N LYS A 42 -42.77 33.00 -36.14
CA LYS A 42 -42.05 34.14 -35.55
C LYS A 42 -41.85 34.01 -34.03
N HIS A 43 -42.69 33.22 -33.36
CA HIS A 43 -42.67 33.03 -31.90
C HIS A 43 -42.33 31.59 -31.53
N GLU A 44 -41.67 30.88 -32.44
CA GLU A 44 -41.11 29.56 -32.19
C GLU A 44 -39.98 29.67 -31.15
N PHE A 45 -40.00 28.80 -30.15
CA PHE A 45 -39.01 28.80 -29.07
C PHE A 45 -37.77 28.03 -29.50
N SER A 46 -36.60 28.65 -29.49
CA SER A 46 -35.32 27.92 -29.49
C SER A 46 -34.57 28.24 -28.20
N TYR A 47 -34.99 27.59 -27.12
CA TYR A 47 -34.23 27.61 -25.87
C TYR A 47 -33.25 26.45 -25.93
N GLN A 48 -31.98 26.73 -25.68
CA GLN A 48 -30.98 25.69 -25.45
C GLN A 48 -30.73 25.68 -23.95
N TYR A 49 -30.92 24.53 -23.32
CA TYR A 49 -30.42 24.27 -21.97
C TYR A 49 -29.16 23.42 -22.09
N ARG A 50 -28.23 23.55 -21.14
CA ARG A 50 -27.09 22.63 -21.07
C ARG A 50 -27.57 21.35 -20.40
N GLU A 51 -27.31 20.20 -21.00
CA GLU A 51 -27.52 18.92 -20.30
C GLU A 51 -26.60 18.88 -19.08
N VAL A 52 -27.21 18.70 -17.91
CA VAL A 52 -26.53 18.65 -16.62
C VAL A 52 -27.00 17.41 -15.90
N ASP A 53 -26.09 16.46 -15.69
CA ASP A 53 -26.29 15.32 -14.80
C ASP A 53 -26.23 15.81 -13.34
N ILE A 54 -27.18 15.40 -12.49
CA ILE A 54 -27.23 15.81 -11.09
C ILE A 54 -26.03 15.25 -10.32
N GLU A 55 -25.55 14.04 -10.62
CA GLU A 55 -24.35 13.49 -9.98
C GLU A 55 -23.09 14.27 -10.37
N GLU A 56 -22.99 14.66 -11.64
CA GLU A 56 -21.90 15.50 -12.13
C GLU A 56 -21.95 16.91 -11.54
N TYR A 57 -23.14 17.50 -11.46
CA TYR A 57 -23.38 18.78 -10.79
C TYR A 57 -22.95 18.72 -9.33
N LEU A 58 -23.37 17.70 -8.58
CA LEU A 58 -22.96 17.53 -7.19
C LEU A 58 -21.45 17.36 -7.05
N LYS A 59 -20.78 16.70 -8.00
CA LYS A 59 -19.31 16.64 -8.04
C LYS A 59 -18.66 18.00 -8.31
N GLU A 60 -19.25 18.83 -9.16
CA GLU A 60 -18.73 20.16 -9.50
C GLU A 60 -18.98 21.21 -8.40
N THR A 61 -20.19 21.27 -7.83
CA THR A 61 -20.53 22.21 -6.76
C THR A 61 -20.14 21.73 -5.37
N GLY A 62 -19.93 20.42 -5.23
CA GLY A 62 -19.62 19.78 -3.97
C GLY A 62 -20.72 19.96 -2.92
N ILE A 63 -20.30 19.87 -1.67
CA ILE A 63 -21.16 19.87 -0.50
C ILE A 63 -21.85 21.22 -0.21
N GLU A 64 -21.39 22.31 -0.84
CA GLU A 64 -21.95 23.66 -0.64
C GLU A 64 -23.39 23.78 -1.15
N ALA A 65 -23.76 22.97 -2.14
CA ALA A 65 -25.13 22.89 -2.67
C ALA A 65 -26.07 22.06 -1.77
N LEU A 66 -25.55 21.46 -0.68
CA LEU A 66 -26.26 20.52 0.17
C LEU A 66 -26.48 21.11 1.58
N SER A 67 -27.68 20.89 2.12
CA SER A 67 -28.01 21.19 3.52
C SER A 67 -28.59 19.95 4.19
N LEU A 68 -27.97 19.51 5.28
CA LEU A 68 -28.40 18.33 6.05
C LEU A 68 -29.23 18.75 7.27
N ASP A 69 -30.42 18.17 7.41
CA ASP A 69 -31.25 18.25 8.61
C ASP A 69 -31.34 16.87 9.27
N MET A 70 -30.67 16.76 10.42
CA MET A 70 -30.57 15.53 11.20
C MET A 70 -31.87 15.15 11.92
N GLU A 71 -32.73 16.12 12.25
CA GLU A 71 -33.99 15.84 12.95
C GLU A 71 -35.00 15.18 12.01
N SER A 72 -35.05 15.67 10.77
CA SER A 72 -35.95 15.12 9.73
C SER A 72 -35.30 14.03 8.88
N GLN A 73 -33.99 13.80 9.01
CA GLN A 73 -33.19 12.89 8.17
C GLN A 73 -33.31 13.25 6.68
N THR A 74 -33.29 14.55 6.39
CA THR A 74 -33.42 15.08 5.03
C THR A 74 -32.20 15.85 4.60
N ILE A 75 -31.90 15.77 3.31
CA ILE A 75 -30.90 16.55 2.60
C ILE A 75 -31.64 17.45 1.62
N THR A 76 -31.43 18.75 1.74
CA THR A 76 -31.94 19.73 0.78
C THR A 76 -30.83 20.11 -0.20
N VAL A 77 -31.13 20.08 -1.48
CA VAL A 77 -30.17 20.38 -2.56
C VAL A 77 -30.69 21.49 -3.43
N ALA A 78 -29.85 22.51 -3.63
CA ALA A 78 -30.09 23.56 -4.60
C ALA A 78 -29.71 23.06 -6.00
N LEU A 79 -30.72 22.85 -6.85
CA LEU A 79 -30.57 22.40 -8.23
C LEU A 79 -30.60 23.59 -9.20
N PRO A 80 -29.73 23.62 -10.21
CA PRO A 80 -29.82 24.61 -11.27
C PRO A 80 -31.01 24.29 -12.19
N GLU A 81 -31.58 25.32 -12.83
CA GLU A 81 -32.66 25.20 -13.81
C GLU A 81 -32.34 24.16 -14.90
N ASP A 82 -31.08 24.09 -15.34
CA ASP A 82 -30.60 23.17 -16.37
C ASP A 82 -30.64 21.69 -15.94
N ALA A 83 -30.36 21.39 -14.67
CA ALA A 83 -30.45 20.02 -14.14
C ALA A 83 -31.91 19.54 -14.10
N PHE A 84 -32.83 20.41 -13.67
CA PHE A 84 -34.25 20.11 -13.70
C PHE A 84 -34.78 19.93 -15.14
N ASN A 85 -34.35 20.78 -16.07
CA ASN A 85 -34.66 20.64 -17.49
C ASN A 85 -34.13 19.34 -18.09
N THR A 86 -32.94 18.91 -17.69
CA THR A 86 -32.35 17.64 -18.13
C THR A 86 -33.22 16.46 -17.67
N ALA A 87 -33.57 16.41 -16.39
CA ALA A 87 -34.39 15.32 -15.82
C ALA A 87 -35.78 15.23 -16.48
N ILE A 88 -36.51 16.34 -16.63
CA ILE A 88 -37.87 16.27 -17.23
C ILE A 88 -37.78 15.91 -18.72
N ASN A 89 -36.78 16.43 -19.45
CA ASN A 89 -36.66 16.09 -20.87
C ASN A 89 -36.30 14.62 -21.08
N GLN A 90 -35.40 14.03 -20.27
CA GLN A 90 -35.11 12.60 -20.28
C GLN A 90 -36.38 11.76 -20.05
N PHE A 91 -37.14 12.07 -19.00
CA PHE A 91 -38.42 11.42 -18.74
C PHE A 91 -39.39 11.55 -19.93
N LEU A 92 -39.48 12.74 -20.56
CA LEU A 92 -40.31 12.91 -21.75
C LEU A 92 -39.83 12.08 -22.94
N GLU A 93 -38.52 11.88 -23.11
CA GLU A 93 -37.99 11.02 -24.18
C GLU A 93 -38.42 9.57 -23.96
N GLU A 94 -38.32 9.08 -22.73
CA GLU A 94 -38.74 7.72 -22.32
C GLU A 94 -40.24 7.48 -22.52
N GLN A 95 -41.07 8.50 -22.26
CA GLN A 95 -42.51 8.48 -22.51
C GLN A 95 -42.88 8.70 -24.00
N GLY A 96 -41.91 8.67 -24.91
CA GLY A 96 -42.13 8.79 -26.35
C GLY A 96 -42.53 10.20 -26.81
N LYS A 97 -42.16 11.23 -26.05
CA LYS A 97 -42.40 12.65 -26.35
C LYS A 97 -43.87 12.96 -26.62
N SER A 98 -44.77 12.34 -25.86
CA SER A 98 -46.21 12.55 -26.02
C SER A 98 -46.92 12.68 -24.67
N LEU A 99 -47.90 13.59 -24.61
CA LEU A 99 -48.72 13.85 -23.43
C LEU A 99 -50.16 14.09 -23.86
N ASP A 100 -51.13 13.33 -23.34
CA ASP A 100 -52.56 13.48 -23.64
C ASP A 100 -52.88 13.59 -25.15
N GLY A 101 -52.18 12.82 -25.98
CA GLY A 101 -52.32 12.81 -27.44
C GLY A 101 -51.67 14.01 -28.15
N VAL A 102 -50.87 14.80 -27.45
CA VAL A 102 -50.07 15.91 -27.98
C VAL A 102 -48.61 15.49 -28.01
N SER A 103 -47.95 15.60 -29.18
CA SER A 103 -46.51 15.34 -29.26
C SER A 103 -45.74 16.57 -28.81
N ILE A 104 -44.81 16.43 -27.88
CA ILE A 104 -43.95 17.50 -27.38
C ILE A 104 -42.62 17.42 -28.13
N LEU A 105 -42.34 18.39 -28.98
CA LEU A 105 -41.10 18.42 -29.78
C LEU A 105 -39.91 18.95 -28.98
N HIS A 106 -40.18 19.92 -28.11
CA HIS A 106 -39.17 20.58 -27.29
C HIS A 106 -39.85 21.17 -26.06
N MET A 107 -39.18 21.15 -24.90
CA MET A 107 -39.69 21.68 -23.65
C MET A 107 -38.57 22.25 -22.79
N VAL A 108 -38.80 23.44 -22.23
CA VAL A 108 -37.91 24.08 -21.26
C VAL A 108 -38.72 24.74 -20.15
N PHE A 109 -38.43 24.39 -18.91
CA PHE A 109 -38.84 25.11 -17.72
C PHE A 109 -37.96 26.34 -17.52
N ARG A 110 -38.60 27.48 -17.23
CA ARG A 110 -37.95 28.73 -16.82
C ARG A 110 -38.42 29.07 -15.42
N GLN A 111 -37.50 28.99 -14.48
CA GLN A 111 -37.75 29.16 -13.06
C GLN A 111 -38.23 30.59 -12.74
N ALA A 112 -37.55 31.60 -13.30
CA ALA A 112 -37.89 33.02 -13.11
C ALA A 112 -39.34 33.36 -13.52
N ASP A 113 -39.91 32.61 -14.47
CA ASP A 113 -41.27 32.83 -14.98
C ASP A 113 -42.31 31.89 -14.33
N GLY A 114 -41.85 30.86 -13.61
CA GLY A 114 -42.70 29.75 -13.14
C GLY A 114 -43.45 29.03 -14.28
N ARG A 115 -42.85 29.00 -15.48
CA ARG A 115 -43.51 28.52 -16.71
C ARG A 115 -42.66 27.53 -17.47
N VAL A 116 -43.33 26.56 -18.09
CA VAL A 116 -42.75 25.68 -19.11
C VAL A 116 -43.11 26.20 -20.48
N TYR A 117 -42.11 26.33 -21.34
CA TYR A 117 -42.21 26.70 -22.75
C TYR A 117 -42.06 25.45 -23.60
N MET A 118 -43.07 25.12 -24.39
CA MET A 118 -43.14 23.91 -25.20
C MET A 118 -43.36 24.24 -26.67
N GLN A 119 -42.74 23.44 -27.53
CA GLN A 119 -43.20 23.26 -28.90
C GLN A 119 -44.05 21.98 -28.96
N ILE A 120 -45.34 22.13 -29.23
CA ILE A 120 -46.25 20.99 -29.33
C ILE A 120 -46.69 20.74 -30.77
N LYS A 121 -46.90 19.46 -31.13
CA LYS A 121 -47.47 19.02 -32.40
C LYS A 121 -48.80 18.32 -32.14
N LYS A 122 -49.89 18.89 -32.68
CA LYS A 122 -51.24 18.33 -32.61
C LYS A 122 -51.94 18.52 -33.94
N ASP A 123 -52.57 17.47 -34.47
CA ASP A 123 -53.30 17.49 -35.75
C ASP A 123 -52.50 18.05 -36.94
N GLY A 124 -51.18 17.84 -36.95
CA GLY A 124 -50.27 18.33 -38.00
C GLY A 124 -49.82 19.78 -37.85
N LEU A 125 -50.29 20.51 -36.84
CA LEU A 125 -49.87 21.87 -36.51
C LEU A 125 -48.81 21.85 -35.41
N ILE A 126 -47.73 22.60 -35.61
CA ILE A 126 -46.72 22.88 -34.57
C ILE A 126 -47.07 24.21 -33.93
N LEU A 127 -47.18 24.25 -32.60
CA LEU A 127 -47.55 25.45 -31.86
C LEU A 127 -46.56 25.70 -30.71
N PRO A 128 -46.03 26.93 -30.58
CA PRO A 128 -45.35 27.36 -29.37
C PRO A 128 -46.38 27.67 -28.28
N VAL A 129 -46.28 26.99 -27.14
CA VAL A 129 -47.19 27.15 -26.00
C VAL A 129 -46.37 27.35 -24.72
N ALA A 130 -46.80 28.28 -23.88
CA ALA A 130 -46.29 28.43 -22.51
C ALA A 130 -47.38 28.06 -21.51
N ALA A 131 -47.02 27.36 -20.44
CA ALA A 131 -47.95 26.95 -19.38
C ALA A 131 -47.34 27.24 -18.01
N LYS A 132 -48.17 27.63 -17.05
CA LYS A 132 -47.74 27.73 -15.65
C LYS A 132 -47.58 26.33 -15.07
N VAL A 133 -46.50 26.13 -14.32
CA VAL A 133 -46.23 24.89 -13.62
C VAL A 133 -46.77 24.95 -12.20
N THR A 134 -47.39 23.85 -11.80
CA THR A 134 -47.66 23.51 -10.40
C THR A 134 -46.94 22.20 -10.14
N MET A 135 -46.16 22.11 -9.06
CA MET A 135 -45.55 20.84 -8.67
C MET A 135 -46.02 20.49 -7.27
N ALA A 136 -46.34 19.21 -7.07
CA ALA A 136 -46.63 18.65 -5.78
C ALA A 136 -46.06 17.24 -5.73
N VAL A 137 -45.50 16.84 -4.58
CA VAL A 137 -45.14 15.43 -4.36
C VAL A 137 -46.34 14.75 -3.71
N GLU A 138 -46.89 13.74 -4.37
CA GLU A 138 -48.02 12.95 -3.89
C GLU A 138 -47.66 11.45 -3.92
N GLY A 139 -47.47 10.86 -2.74
CA GLY A 139 -47.03 9.46 -2.63
C GLY A 139 -45.60 9.29 -3.16
N GLU A 140 -45.42 8.39 -4.12
CA GLU A 140 -44.12 8.05 -4.74
C GLU A 140 -43.92 8.77 -6.10
N ALA A 141 -44.70 9.81 -6.39
CA ALA A 141 -44.60 10.54 -7.65
C ALA A 141 -44.58 12.06 -7.47
N LEU A 142 -43.77 12.72 -8.29
CA LEU A 142 -43.82 14.15 -8.54
C LEU A 142 -44.93 14.45 -9.54
N GLN A 143 -45.98 15.11 -9.07
CA GLN A 143 -47.10 15.59 -9.87
C GLN A 143 -46.76 16.97 -10.44
N LEU A 144 -46.47 17.03 -11.75
CA LEU A 144 -46.28 18.29 -12.47
C LEU A 144 -47.58 18.64 -13.21
N GLY A 145 -48.34 19.57 -12.66
CA GLY A 145 -49.53 20.13 -13.30
C GLY A 145 -49.19 21.32 -14.19
N LEU A 146 -49.59 21.29 -15.46
CA LEU A 146 -49.52 22.41 -16.39
C LEU A 146 -50.90 23.03 -16.57
N GLN A 147 -50.99 24.34 -16.33
CA GLN A 147 -52.24 25.10 -16.42
C GLN A 147 -52.02 26.46 -17.09
N ASP A 148 -53.11 27.21 -17.32
CA ASP A 148 -53.07 28.55 -17.92
C ASP A 148 -52.30 28.62 -19.26
N PHE A 149 -52.53 27.66 -20.15
CA PHE A 149 -51.85 27.60 -21.45
C PHE A 149 -52.07 28.86 -22.31
N VAL A 150 -50.97 29.49 -22.73
CA VAL A 150 -50.94 30.67 -23.61
C VAL A 150 -50.10 30.39 -24.86
N LEU A 151 -50.42 31.06 -25.96
CA LEU A 151 -49.72 30.92 -27.23
C LEU A 151 -48.47 31.82 -27.27
N GLY A 152 -47.28 31.23 -27.37
CA GLY A 152 -46.02 31.98 -27.39
C GLY A 152 -45.74 32.75 -26.09
N THR A 153 -45.05 33.89 -26.21
CA THR A 153 -44.69 34.78 -25.07
C THR A 153 -45.74 35.85 -24.76
N MET A 154 -46.76 36.01 -25.62
CA MET A 154 -47.89 36.90 -25.33
C MET A 154 -49.00 36.07 -24.68
N GLU A 155 -49.62 36.58 -23.61
CA GLU A 155 -50.61 35.86 -22.79
C GLU A 155 -51.97 35.63 -23.49
N TRP A 156 -51.97 35.34 -24.79
CA TRP A 156 -53.16 35.00 -25.56
C TRP A 156 -53.62 33.59 -25.18
N ARG A 157 -54.76 33.52 -24.50
CA ARG A 157 -55.40 32.26 -24.10
C ARG A 157 -55.76 31.42 -25.32
N LEU A 158 -55.30 30.18 -25.33
CA LEU A 158 -55.68 29.22 -26.37
C LEU A 158 -57.20 28.95 -26.32
N PRO A 159 -57.86 28.74 -27.47
CA PRO A 159 -59.25 28.32 -27.48
C PRO A 159 -59.42 27.00 -26.70
N LYS A 160 -60.44 26.92 -25.81
CA LYS A 160 -60.70 25.75 -24.94
C LYS A 160 -60.82 24.39 -25.66
N LYS A 161 -60.93 24.37 -26.99
CA LYS A 161 -61.00 23.15 -27.80
C LYS A 161 -59.62 22.61 -28.20
N PHE A 162 -58.55 23.40 -28.08
CA PHE A 162 -57.22 23.05 -28.58
C PHE A 162 -56.40 22.25 -27.55
N LEU A 163 -56.41 22.71 -26.30
CA LEU A 163 -55.89 22.01 -25.12
C LEU A 163 -56.98 22.09 -24.06
N GLN A 164 -57.52 20.96 -23.61
CA GLN A 164 -58.52 20.92 -22.55
C GLN A 164 -57.81 20.69 -21.22
N GLY A 165 -58.23 21.44 -20.19
CA GLY A 165 -57.89 21.12 -18.80
C GLY A 165 -56.45 21.42 -18.38
N GLN A 166 -56.19 21.02 -17.14
CA GLN A 166 -54.87 20.89 -16.54
C GLN A 166 -54.24 19.62 -17.12
N MET A 167 -53.06 19.71 -17.71
CA MET A 167 -52.27 18.51 -18.02
C MET A 167 -51.48 18.14 -16.79
N GLN A 168 -51.29 16.85 -16.53
CA GLN A 168 -50.58 16.39 -15.34
C GLN A 168 -49.57 15.32 -15.73
N TRP A 169 -48.31 15.52 -15.39
CA TRP A 169 -47.30 14.45 -15.37
C TRP A 169 -47.22 13.87 -13.98
N SER A 170 -47.05 12.57 -13.92
CA SER A 170 -46.70 11.85 -12.72
C SER A 170 -45.34 11.22 -12.99
N ILE A 171 -44.28 11.84 -12.47
CA ILE A 171 -42.91 11.32 -12.59
C ILE A 171 -42.63 10.50 -11.33
N PRO A 172 -42.38 9.18 -11.44
CA PRO A 172 -41.94 8.37 -10.31
C PRO A 172 -40.68 8.96 -9.66
N LEU A 173 -40.65 9.05 -8.33
CA LEU A 173 -39.54 9.69 -7.62
C LEU A 173 -38.24 8.87 -7.70
N ASP A 174 -38.33 7.56 -7.95
CA ASP A 174 -37.21 6.64 -8.18
C ASP A 174 -36.58 6.77 -9.58
N GLU A 175 -37.28 7.42 -10.52
CA GLU A 175 -36.74 7.75 -11.86
C GLU A 175 -35.97 9.08 -11.86
N LEU A 176 -36.00 9.85 -10.75
CA LEU A 176 -35.26 11.11 -10.66
C LEU A 176 -33.81 10.86 -10.23
N PRO A 177 -32.82 11.52 -10.88
CA PRO A 177 -31.42 11.26 -10.60
C PRO A 177 -31.02 11.73 -9.19
N GLY A 178 -30.25 10.90 -8.48
CA GLY A 178 -29.74 11.21 -7.16
C GLY A 178 -28.94 10.04 -6.57
N PRO A 179 -28.19 10.25 -5.46
CA PRO A 179 -27.43 9.19 -4.82
C PRO A 179 -28.31 8.00 -4.41
N ASP A 180 -27.80 6.78 -4.56
CA ASP A 180 -28.56 5.53 -4.34
C ASP A 180 -28.97 5.27 -2.87
N TRP A 181 -28.57 6.15 -1.94
CA TRP A 181 -28.85 6.11 -0.50
C TRP A 181 -29.79 7.22 -0.04
N VAL A 182 -30.36 7.99 -0.97
CA VAL A 182 -31.42 8.96 -0.69
C VAL A 182 -32.60 8.75 -1.63
N SER A 183 -33.77 9.23 -1.23
CA SER A 183 -34.98 9.22 -2.06
C SER A 183 -35.59 10.61 -2.09
N LEU A 184 -35.98 11.10 -3.26
CA LEU A 184 -36.65 12.40 -3.35
C LEU A 184 -38.00 12.34 -2.62
N THR A 185 -38.28 13.33 -1.78
CA THR A 185 -39.53 13.45 -1.01
C THR A 185 -40.23 14.79 -1.19
N GLY A 186 -39.52 15.79 -1.68
CA GLY A 186 -40.05 17.11 -1.96
C GLY A 186 -39.29 17.79 -3.08
N LEU A 187 -40.00 18.59 -3.86
CA LEU A 187 -39.39 19.53 -4.80
C LEU A 187 -40.15 20.85 -4.68
N SER A 188 -39.44 21.93 -4.39
CA SER A 188 -39.99 23.28 -4.36
C SER A 188 -39.11 24.21 -5.19
N TRP A 189 -39.66 25.31 -5.67
CA TRP A 189 -38.85 26.34 -6.33
C TRP A 189 -39.36 27.73 -5.94
N ASP A 190 -38.48 28.70 -6.04
CA ASP A 190 -38.79 30.12 -5.95
C ASP A 190 -38.12 30.87 -7.11
N GLU A 191 -38.07 32.21 -7.04
CA GLU A 191 -37.43 33.03 -8.07
C GLU A 191 -35.90 32.90 -8.10
N GLU A 192 -35.29 32.34 -7.04
CA GLU A 192 -33.83 32.27 -6.85
C GLU A 192 -33.27 30.86 -7.10
N GLU A 193 -33.91 29.81 -6.59
CA GLU A 193 -33.45 28.42 -6.79
C GLU A 193 -34.56 27.34 -6.84
N ILE A 194 -34.21 26.17 -7.38
CA ILE A 194 -35.00 24.94 -7.27
C ILE A 194 -34.39 24.11 -6.12
N ARG A 195 -35.20 23.74 -5.13
CA ARG A 195 -34.79 22.93 -3.97
C ARG A 195 -35.39 21.54 -4.04
N ALA A 196 -34.53 20.53 -4.08
CA ALA A 196 -34.89 19.12 -3.93
C ALA A 196 -34.70 18.70 -2.47
N GLN A 197 -35.75 18.19 -1.84
CA GLN A 197 -35.70 17.58 -0.50
C GLN A 197 -35.63 16.07 -0.65
N MET A 198 -34.54 15.47 -0.19
CA MET A 198 -34.27 14.05 -0.27
C MET A 198 -34.23 13.45 1.13
N LYS A 199 -34.93 12.35 1.36
CA LYS A 199 -34.91 11.62 2.62
C LYS A 199 -33.83 10.55 2.56
N ILE A 200 -33.08 10.41 3.65
CA ILE A 200 -32.01 9.42 3.76
C ILE A 200 -32.60 8.01 3.92
N ASP A 201 -32.15 7.08 3.08
CA ASP A 201 -32.40 5.64 3.26
C ASP A 201 -31.39 5.07 4.27
N ILE A 202 -31.79 5.02 5.53
CA ILE A 202 -30.94 4.56 6.64
C ILE A 202 -30.45 3.12 6.43
N PRO A 203 -31.30 2.12 6.10
CA PRO A 203 -30.82 0.76 5.78
C PRO A 203 -29.74 0.73 4.71
N LYS A 204 -29.92 1.49 3.62
CA LYS A 204 -28.95 1.55 2.52
C LYS A 204 -27.65 2.22 2.95
N LEU A 205 -27.73 3.32 3.70
CA LEU A 205 -26.57 4.03 4.23
C LEU A 205 -25.74 3.14 5.17
N ILE A 206 -26.40 2.40 6.06
CA ILE A 206 -25.76 1.39 6.92
C ILE A 206 -25.02 0.36 6.06
N SER A 207 -25.66 -0.17 5.02
CA SER A 207 -25.03 -1.16 4.13
C SER A 207 -23.80 -0.60 3.42
N ILE A 208 -23.81 0.68 3.04
CA ILE A 208 -22.66 1.34 2.40
C ILE A 208 -21.51 1.46 3.40
N PHE A 209 -21.75 2.02 4.59
CA PHE A 209 -20.70 2.19 5.59
C PHE A 209 -20.15 0.86 6.09
N GLN A 210 -21.00 -0.15 6.30
CA GLN A 210 -20.53 -1.50 6.63
C GLN A 210 -19.63 -2.08 5.54
N GLY A 211 -19.92 -1.78 4.26
CA GLY A 211 -19.03 -2.11 3.15
C GLY A 211 -17.65 -1.48 3.32
N PHE A 212 -17.57 -0.20 3.69
CA PHE A 212 -16.27 0.46 3.95
C PHE A 212 -15.54 -0.16 5.13
N LEU A 213 -16.25 -0.45 6.22
CA LEU A 213 -15.64 -1.03 7.41
C LEU A 213 -15.04 -2.43 7.19
N SER A 214 -15.38 -3.09 6.07
CA SER A 214 -14.72 -4.35 5.67
C SER A 214 -13.26 -4.16 5.23
N GLY A 215 -12.89 -2.94 4.83
CA GLY A 215 -11.53 -2.56 4.46
C GLY A 215 -10.69 -2.03 5.62
N ILE A 216 -11.13 -2.18 6.88
CA ILE A 216 -10.33 -1.73 8.03
C ILE A 216 -9.04 -2.53 8.14
N GLU A 217 -7.93 -1.82 8.22
CA GLU A 217 -6.64 -2.35 8.64
C GLU A 217 -6.51 -2.24 10.16
N GLU A 218 -6.74 -3.36 10.83
CA GLU A 218 -6.76 -3.49 12.30
C GLU A 218 -5.55 -2.83 12.97
N ASN A 219 -4.37 -2.96 12.37
CA ASN A 219 -3.13 -2.35 12.83
C ASN A 219 -3.22 -0.83 12.99
N TYR A 220 -3.81 -0.14 12.00
CA TYR A 220 -3.96 1.31 12.04
C TYR A 220 -5.11 1.74 12.96
N LEU A 221 -6.18 0.94 13.04
CA LEU A 221 -7.24 1.16 14.01
C LEU A 221 -6.70 1.12 15.45
N ASP A 222 -5.93 0.08 15.81
CA ASP A 222 -5.33 -0.07 17.15
C ASP A 222 -4.45 1.14 17.51
N MET A 223 -3.65 1.63 16.55
CA MET A 223 -2.79 2.81 16.76
C MET A 223 -3.59 4.10 16.91
N MET A 224 -4.62 4.29 16.09
CA MET A 224 -5.47 5.47 16.20
C MET A 224 -6.18 5.50 17.55
N LEU A 225 -6.70 4.37 18.03
CA LEU A 225 -7.33 4.25 19.35
C LEU A 225 -6.36 4.49 20.52
N ALA A 226 -5.05 4.30 20.32
CA ALA A 226 -4.05 4.60 21.32
C ALA A 226 -3.77 6.11 21.49
N LYS A 227 -4.20 6.96 20.55
CA LYS A 227 -4.08 8.42 20.66
C LYS A 227 -5.08 8.95 21.71
N GLU A 228 -4.67 9.94 22.53
CA GLU A 228 -5.51 10.46 23.63
C GLU A 228 -6.81 11.14 23.14
N ASP A 229 -6.86 11.60 21.88
CA ASP A 229 -7.92 12.42 21.30
C ASP A 229 -8.62 11.78 20.09
N HIS A 230 -8.53 10.45 19.94
CA HIS A 230 -9.05 9.71 18.78
C HIS A 230 -10.55 9.90 18.51
N GLY A 231 -11.34 10.15 19.55
CA GLY A 231 -12.74 10.55 19.44
C GLY A 231 -13.75 9.40 19.41
N ALA A 232 -14.99 9.71 19.77
CA ALA A 232 -16.05 8.73 19.99
C ALA A 232 -16.50 7.97 18.74
N LEU A 233 -16.24 8.50 17.54
CA LEU A 233 -16.57 7.79 16.31
C LEU A 233 -15.66 6.59 16.10
N LEU A 234 -14.36 6.71 16.39
CA LEU A 234 -13.42 5.60 16.29
C LEU A 234 -13.72 4.49 17.31
N ASP A 235 -14.08 4.83 18.54
CA ASP A 235 -14.59 3.86 19.53
C ASP A 235 -15.79 3.08 18.98
N ARG A 236 -16.70 3.79 18.31
CA ARG A 236 -17.89 3.18 17.73
C ARG A 236 -17.55 2.29 16.54
N ILE A 237 -16.63 2.73 15.67
CA ILE A 237 -16.10 1.92 14.56
C ILE A 237 -15.45 0.65 15.09
N GLN A 238 -14.64 0.72 16.15
CA GLN A 238 -14.02 -0.45 16.77
C GLN A 238 -15.07 -1.44 17.27
N ALA A 239 -16.12 -0.96 17.96
CA ALA A 239 -17.19 -1.81 18.43
C ALA A 239 -17.92 -2.53 17.26
N ILE A 240 -18.17 -1.82 16.15
CA ILE A 240 -18.83 -2.37 14.97
C ILE A 240 -17.92 -3.42 14.28
N TYR A 241 -16.64 -3.11 14.11
CA TYR A 241 -15.64 -4.04 13.57
C TYR A 241 -15.52 -5.30 14.45
N GLY A 242 -15.58 -5.14 15.78
CA GLY A 242 -15.62 -6.23 16.76
C GLY A 242 -16.94 -7.03 16.80
N GLY A 243 -17.90 -6.73 15.91
CA GLY A 243 -19.14 -7.50 15.73
C GLY A 243 -20.41 -6.84 16.27
N ALA A 244 -20.36 -5.60 16.77
CA ALA A 244 -21.57 -4.86 17.09
C ALA A 244 -22.33 -4.47 15.82
N ALA A 245 -23.66 -4.49 15.90
CA ALA A 245 -24.49 -4.00 14.79
C ALA A 245 -24.33 -2.48 14.65
N MET A 246 -24.14 -2.02 13.41
CA MET A 246 -24.26 -0.60 13.06
C MET A 246 -25.73 -0.19 13.12
N THR A 247 -26.00 0.93 13.80
CA THR A 247 -27.33 1.50 13.97
C THR A 247 -27.53 2.69 13.04
N GLY A 248 -28.78 3.15 12.93
CA GLY A 248 -29.10 4.36 12.15
C GLY A 248 -28.41 5.61 12.71
N ASP A 249 -28.30 5.72 14.04
CA ASP A 249 -27.63 6.85 14.69
C ASP A 249 -26.13 6.86 14.38
N ASP A 250 -25.49 5.68 14.26
CA ASP A 250 -24.08 5.57 13.86
C ASP A 250 -23.87 6.06 12.43
N ALA A 251 -24.72 5.60 11.50
CA ALA A 251 -24.65 5.99 10.10
C ALA A 251 -24.90 7.50 9.93
N LEU A 252 -25.87 8.05 10.67
CA LEU A 252 -26.15 9.47 10.70
C LEU A 252 -24.99 10.27 11.30
N ALA A 253 -24.34 9.79 12.36
CA ALA A 253 -23.17 10.46 12.94
C ALA A 253 -21.98 10.52 11.96
N ILE A 254 -21.71 9.42 11.23
CA ILE A 254 -20.70 9.40 10.17
C ILE A 254 -21.07 10.43 9.09
N LEU A 255 -22.30 10.38 8.58
CA LEU A 255 -22.77 11.32 7.56
C LEU A 255 -22.69 12.78 8.03
N GLN A 256 -23.02 13.03 9.30
CA GLN A 256 -22.93 14.36 9.91
C GLN A 256 -21.49 14.87 9.93
N ASP A 257 -20.51 14.03 10.24
CA ASP A 257 -19.10 14.43 10.17
C ASP A 257 -18.68 14.79 8.74
N PHE A 258 -19.08 13.99 7.75
CA PHE A 258 -18.84 14.30 6.33
C PHE A 258 -19.40 15.69 5.96
N PHE A 259 -20.58 16.06 6.47
CA PHE A 259 -21.25 17.31 6.16
C PHE A 259 -20.73 18.54 6.91
N HIS A 260 -20.41 18.42 8.20
CA HIS A 260 -20.21 19.57 9.07
C HIS A 260 -18.77 19.82 9.50
N THR A 261 -18.07 18.78 9.95
CA THR A 261 -16.79 18.94 10.65
C THR A 261 -15.62 18.38 9.86
N GLN A 262 -15.82 17.27 9.15
CA GLN A 262 -14.80 16.46 8.49
C GLN A 262 -13.59 16.17 9.39
N SER A 263 -13.79 16.20 10.71
CA SER A 263 -12.73 16.01 11.69
C SER A 263 -12.47 14.54 11.95
N GLN A 264 -13.40 13.66 11.55
CA GLN A 264 -13.28 12.21 11.68
C GLN A 264 -13.15 11.51 10.33
N LEU A 265 -13.42 12.19 9.22
CA LEU A 265 -13.21 11.69 7.85
C LEU A 265 -11.78 11.17 7.65
N PHE A 266 -10.76 11.98 7.93
CA PHE A 266 -9.37 11.56 7.73
C PHE A 266 -8.89 10.48 8.69
N PRO A 267 -9.17 10.55 10.01
CA PRO A 267 -9.01 9.42 10.90
C PRO A 267 -9.63 8.13 10.37
N MET A 268 -10.88 8.18 9.88
CA MET A 268 -11.57 7.02 9.32
C MET A 268 -10.89 6.52 8.04
N LEU A 269 -10.55 7.38 7.07
CA LEU A 269 -9.85 6.96 5.85
C LEU A 269 -8.46 6.37 6.18
N SER A 270 -7.79 6.91 7.21
CA SER A 270 -6.44 6.50 7.62
C SER A 270 -6.36 5.12 8.28
N ILE A 271 -7.51 4.51 8.61
CA ILE A 271 -7.59 3.13 9.12
C ILE A 271 -8.10 2.14 8.07
N LEU A 272 -8.46 2.61 6.88
CA LEU A 272 -8.93 1.75 5.77
C LEU A 272 -7.77 1.41 4.83
N ASP A 273 -7.89 0.30 4.11
CA ASP A 273 -6.98 -0.02 3.01
C ASP A 273 -7.07 1.04 1.90
N GLU A 274 -6.01 1.15 1.10
CA GLU A 274 -5.88 2.17 0.06
C GLU A 274 -7.02 2.10 -0.97
N ALA A 275 -7.44 0.90 -1.37
CA ALA A 275 -8.48 0.70 -2.38
C ALA A 275 -9.85 1.18 -1.88
N THR A 276 -10.18 0.89 -0.63
CA THR A 276 -11.43 1.32 0.01
C THR A 276 -11.44 2.83 0.22
N SER A 277 -10.33 3.41 0.69
CA SER A 277 -10.18 4.86 0.82
C SER A 277 -10.32 5.58 -0.51
N GLU A 278 -9.66 5.08 -1.57
CA GLU A 278 -9.77 5.65 -2.91
C GLU A 278 -11.19 5.53 -3.46
N GLN A 279 -11.86 4.38 -3.25
CA GLN A 279 -13.26 4.20 -3.63
C GLN A 279 -14.18 5.23 -2.96
N ILE A 280 -13.99 5.51 -1.68
CA ILE A 280 -14.77 6.52 -0.96
C ILE A 280 -14.54 7.90 -1.57
N LEU A 281 -13.26 8.27 -1.75
CA LEU A 281 -12.88 9.57 -2.28
C LEU A 281 -13.32 9.78 -3.73
N GLN A 282 -13.37 8.73 -4.55
CA GLN A 282 -13.85 8.82 -5.94
C GLN A 282 -15.38 8.82 -6.03
N ARG A 283 -16.06 7.90 -5.34
CA ARG A 283 -17.52 7.72 -5.45
C ARG A 283 -18.30 8.79 -4.71
N TYR A 284 -17.77 9.27 -3.58
CA TYR A 284 -18.43 10.24 -2.70
C TYR A 284 -17.66 11.55 -2.61
N ALA A 285 -16.86 11.89 -3.63
CA ALA A 285 -16.10 13.14 -3.74
C ALA A 285 -16.96 14.39 -3.46
N TYR A 286 -18.23 14.36 -3.89
CA TYR A 286 -19.19 15.44 -3.72
C TYR A 286 -19.55 15.73 -2.25
N LEU A 287 -19.28 14.80 -1.33
CA LEU A 287 -19.42 14.98 0.11
C LEU A 287 -18.16 15.55 0.78
N VAL A 288 -17.06 15.69 0.04
CA VAL A 288 -15.81 16.29 0.53
C VAL A 288 -15.84 17.79 0.26
N ARG A 289 -15.41 18.60 1.23
CA ARG A 289 -15.45 20.07 1.08
C ARG A 289 -14.41 20.53 0.06
N PRO A 290 -14.73 21.53 -0.79
CA PRO A 290 -13.71 22.20 -1.58
C PRO A 290 -12.62 22.79 -0.68
N GLY A 291 -11.35 22.51 -0.99
CA GLY A 291 -10.21 22.94 -0.16
C GLY A 291 -9.90 22.05 1.05
N THR A 292 -10.58 20.91 1.20
CA THR A 292 -10.16 19.86 2.14
C THR A 292 -8.73 19.42 1.82
N ASP A 293 -7.86 19.49 2.82
CA ASP A 293 -6.44 19.25 2.67
C ASP A 293 -6.14 17.76 2.61
N TYR A 294 -6.14 17.19 1.40
CA TYR A 294 -5.74 15.80 1.17
C TYR A 294 -4.31 15.51 1.63
N GLN A 295 -3.46 16.53 1.77
CA GLN A 295 -2.12 16.38 2.32
C GLN A 295 -2.20 15.92 3.78
N ALA A 296 -3.13 16.46 4.58
CA ALA A 296 -3.30 16.06 5.98
C ALA A 296 -3.68 14.58 6.15
N TYR A 297 -4.53 14.04 5.27
CA TYR A 297 -4.82 12.60 5.22
C TYR A 297 -3.55 11.79 4.87
N SER A 298 -2.84 12.20 3.81
CA SER A 298 -1.61 11.53 3.38
C SER A 298 -0.52 11.56 4.47
N GLU A 299 -0.39 12.68 5.18
CA GLU A 299 0.55 12.87 6.28
C GLU A 299 0.18 11.99 7.47
N LEU A 300 -1.10 11.93 7.87
CA LEU A 300 -1.56 11.05 8.94
C LEU A 300 -1.33 9.58 8.60
N ARG A 301 -1.63 9.17 7.37
CA ARG A 301 -1.42 7.78 6.93
C ARG A 301 0.07 7.43 6.89
N ALA A 302 0.91 8.35 6.43
CA ALA A 302 2.36 8.20 6.49
C ALA A 302 2.84 8.10 7.95
N GLU A 303 2.37 8.96 8.86
CA GLU A 303 2.71 8.90 10.28
C GLU A 303 2.38 7.53 10.89
N LEU A 304 1.18 7.01 10.65
CA LEU A 304 0.74 5.71 11.12
C LEU A 304 1.59 4.57 10.53
N SER A 305 1.87 4.61 9.23
CA SER A 305 2.77 3.65 8.57
C SER A 305 4.16 3.64 9.23
N LEU A 306 4.73 4.82 9.48
CA LEU A 306 6.05 4.98 10.10
C LEU A 306 6.08 4.42 11.52
N GLN A 307 5.10 4.78 12.34
CA GLN A 307 4.97 4.31 13.71
C GLN A 307 4.74 2.80 13.78
N MET A 308 4.03 2.22 12.80
CA MET A 308 3.83 0.77 12.70
C MET A 308 5.15 0.07 12.35
N LYS A 309 5.87 0.55 11.32
CA LYS A 309 7.22 0.06 10.99
C LYS A 309 8.15 0.13 12.20
N ALA A 310 8.13 1.24 12.94
CA ALA A 310 8.94 1.41 14.15
C ALA A 310 8.55 0.41 15.26
N THR A 311 7.26 0.16 15.44
CA THR A 311 6.74 -0.82 16.41
C THR A 311 7.21 -2.23 16.07
N VAL A 312 7.07 -2.64 14.80
CA VAL A 312 7.50 -3.96 14.31
C VAL A 312 9.01 -4.12 14.41
N ALA A 313 9.79 -3.11 14.00
CA ALA A 313 11.23 -3.10 14.18
C ALA A 313 11.63 -3.20 15.67
N GLY A 314 10.92 -2.53 16.58
CA GLY A 314 11.13 -2.66 18.02
C GLY A 314 10.77 -4.04 18.58
N TYR A 315 9.85 -4.79 17.93
CA TYR A 315 9.64 -6.21 18.23
C TYR A 315 10.82 -7.07 17.77
N VAL A 316 11.36 -6.82 16.57
CA VAL A 316 12.54 -7.53 16.05
C VAL A 316 13.76 -7.29 16.93
N GLU A 317 14.03 -6.03 17.31
CA GLU A 317 15.11 -5.66 18.24
C GLU A 317 14.98 -6.43 19.56
N ARG A 318 13.80 -6.36 20.20
CA ARG A 318 13.53 -7.12 21.43
C ARG A 318 13.70 -8.62 21.25
N GLY A 319 13.33 -9.17 20.09
CA GLY A 319 13.52 -10.56 19.74
C GLY A 319 14.98 -11.00 19.80
N LEU A 320 15.88 -10.23 19.16
CA LEU A 320 17.33 -10.48 19.22
C LEU A 320 17.85 -10.44 20.66
N TYR A 321 17.52 -9.40 21.40
CA TYR A 321 17.94 -9.24 22.80
C TYR A 321 17.44 -10.40 23.67
N SER A 322 16.19 -10.83 23.49
CA SER A 322 15.62 -11.98 24.20
C SER A 322 16.34 -13.29 23.87
N MET A 323 16.71 -13.53 22.60
CA MET A 323 17.48 -14.72 22.21
C MET A 323 18.83 -14.79 22.91
N LEU A 324 19.45 -13.63 23.15
CA LEU A 324 20.74 -13.51 23.82
C LEU A 324 20.63 -13.44 25.36
N GLY A 325 19.41 -13.48 25.91
CA GLY A 325 19.16 -13.35 27.35
C GLY A 325 19.52 -11.98 27.91
N LYS A 326 19.30 -10.93 27.11
CA LYS A 326 19.67 -9.53 27.39
C LYS A 326 18.46 -8.60 27.39
N THR A 327 18.58 -7.47 28.07
CA THR A 327 17.60 -6.36 27.98
C THR A 327 18.00 -5.41 26.85
N VAL A 328 17.02 -4.88 26.11
CA VAL A 328 17.26 -3.85 25.08
C VAL A 328 18.07 -2.69 25.67
N GLY A 329 19.11 -2.27 24.95
CA GLY A 329 20.06 -1.24 25.38
C GLY A 329 21.25 -1.74 26.20
N GLU A 330 21.27 -3.02 26.60
CA GLU A 330 22.51 -3.61 27.12
C GLU A 330 23.52 -3.81 25.97
N PRO A 331 24.82 -3.51 26.18
CA PRO A 331 25.85 -3.83 25.21
C PRO A 331 25.91 -5.35 24.94
N LEU A 332 25.88 -5.71 23.67
CA LEU A 332 26.06 -7.09 23.20
C LEU A 332 27.54 -7.34 22.91
N THR A 333 28.01 -8.54 23.25
CA THR A 333 29.37 -8.99 22.92
C THR A 333 29.29 -9.97 21.76
N LEU A 334 29.21 -9.42 20.56
CA LEU A 334 29.14 -10.15 19.30
C LEU A 334 30.27 -9.68 18.37
N TYR A 335 30.37 -10.34 17.23
CA TYR A 335 31.20 -9.91 16.12
C TYR A 335 30.30 -9.27 15.04
N SER A 336 30.91 -8.41 14.22
CA SER A 336 30.28 -7.79 13.06
C SER A 336 30.74 -8.51 11.78
N ILE A 337 29.78 -8.82 10.91
CA ILE A 337 30.02 -9.19 9.52
C ILE A 337 29.30 -8.16 8.66
N LYS A 338 30.02 -7.13 8.21
CA LYS A 338 29.43 -6.01 7.45
C LYS A 338 28.22 -5.38 8.15
N GLY A 339 28.35 -5.19 9.47
CA GLY A 339 27.27 -4.69 10.32
C GLY A 339 26.22 -5.74 10.71
N THR A 340 26.25 -6.98 10.21
CA THR A 340 25.32 -8.02 10.70
C THR A 340 25.86 -8.68 11.98
N PRO A 341 25.05 -8.83 13.05
CA PRO A 341 25.50 -9.46 14.29
C PRO A 341 25.79 -10.96 14.10
N TYR A 342 26.96 -11.39 14.57
CA TYR A 342 27.45 -12.77 14.47
C TYR A 342 27.94 -13.29 15.83
N ASP A 343 27.49 -14.49 16.21
CA ASP A 343 28.01 -15.20 17.38
C ASP A 343 28.94 -16.34 16.94
N PRO A 344 30.26 -16.18 17.13
CA PRO A 344 31.21 -17.21 16.75
C PRO A 344 31.04 -18.48 17.58
N SER A 345 30.52 -18.39 18.82
CA SER A 345 30.37 -19.52 19.75
C SER A 345 29.45 -20.61 19.18
N TYR A 346 28.45 -20.20 18.40
CA TYR A 346 27.47 -21.08 17.77
C TYR A 346 27.59 -21.10 16.24
N GLY A 347 28.43 -20.24 15.65
CA GLY A 347 28.49 -20.05 14.20
C GLY A 347 27.20 -19.47 13.63
N THR A 348 26.50 -18.64 14.42
CA THR A 348 25.16 -18.15 14.08
C THR A 348 25.20 -16.70 13.62
N LEU A 349 24.67 -16.46 12.42
CA LEU A 349 24.37 -15.13 11.91
C LEU A 349 22.96 -14.71 12.33
N TYR A 350 22.84 -13.63 13.09
CA TYR A 350 21.56 -13.09 13.52
C TYR A 350 21.03 -12.09 12.49
N ASN A 351 20.41 -12.62 11.43
CA ASN A 351 19.65 -11.82 10.47
C ASN A 351 18.15 -11.79 10.86
N LEU A 352 17.34 -11.08 10.07
CA LEU A 352 15.89 -10.98 10.30
C LEU A 352 15.22 -12.36 10.36
N GLU A 353 15.57 -13.28 9.45
CA GLU A 353 15.00 -14.63 9.39
C GLU A 353 15.30 -15.42 10.67
N THR A 354 16.55 -15.40 11.13
CA THR A 354 16.98 -16.09 12.36
C THR A 354 16.22 -15.57 13.58
N VAL A 355 16.03 -14.24 13.68
CA VAL A 355 15.30 -13.63 14.80
C VAL A 355 13.81 -13.97 14.75
N LEU A 356 13.19 -13.90 13.58
CA LEU A 356 11.76 -14.21 13.40
C LEU A 356 11.45 -15.70 13.54
N ALA A 357 12.40 -16.58 13.24
CA ALA A 357 12.25 -18.01 13.49
C ALA A 357 12.13 -18.34 14.99
N ALA A 358 12.84 -17.58 15.83
CA ALA A 358 12.76 -17.71 17.29
C ALA A 358 11.61 -16.89 17.90
N ASN A 359 11.28 -15.73 17.31
CA ASN A 359 10.28 -14.79 17.80
C ASN A 359 9.34 -14.39 16.65
N PRO A 360 8.37 -15.25 16.28
CA PRO A 360 7.48 -14.98 15.17
C PRO A 360 6.57 -13.79 15.49
N VAL A 361 6.38 -12.91 14.50
CA VAL A 361 5.38 -11.84 14.56
C VAL A 361 4.04 -12.32 14.01
N GLU A 362 2.96 -11.68 14.43
CA GLU A 362 1.61 -11.95 13.92
C GLU A 362 1.54 -11.70 12.41
N ASP A 363 0.71 -12.48 11.70
CA ASP A 363 0.60 -12.42 10.24
C ASP A 363 0.28 -11.02 9.71
N ARG A 364 -0.54 -10.26 10.46
CA ARG A 364 -0.91 -8.89 10.12
C ARG A 364 0.27 -7.91 10.07
N TYR A 365 1.42 -8.24 10.66
CA TYR A 365 2.62 -7.39 10.64
C TYR A 365 3.64 -7.78 9.57
N LYS A 366 3.47 -8.93 8.90
CA LYS A 366 4.41 -9.41 7.89
C LYS A 366 4.71 -8.43 6.76
N PRO A 367 3.73 -7.67 6.22
CA PRO A 367 4.01 -6.68 5.18
C PRO A 367 5.02 -5.59 5.62
N MET A 368 5.11 -5.33 6.93
CA MET A 368 6.02 -4.31 7.47
C MET A 368 7.46 -4.80 7.62
N LEU A 369 7.70 -6.11 7.51
CA LEU A 369 9.05 -6.71 7.65
C LEU A 369 9.88 -6.56 6.38
N GLU A 370 9.25 -6.24 5.25
CA GLU A 370 9.95 -6.09 3.98
C GLU A 370 11.01 -4.98 4.07
N GLY A 371 12.23 -5.28 3.65
CA GLY A 371 13.36 -4.35 3.72
C GLY A 371 13.97 -4.18 5.11
N MET A 372 13.41 -4.77 6.17
CA MET A 372 13.99 -4.68 7.52
C MET A 372 15.31 -5.44 7.63
N ARG A 373 16.31 -4.82 8.26
CA ARG A 373 17.63 -5.42 8.50
C ARG A 373 18.15 -5.10 9.89
N LEU A 374 18.90 -6.03 10.47
CA LEU A 374 19.62 -5.82 11.73
C LEU A 374 20.99 -5.22 11.44
N TYR A 375 21.39 -4.24 12.24
CA TYR A 375 22.70 -3.63 12.19
C TYR A 375 23.33 -3.59 13.57
N TYR A 376 24.55 -4.13 13.70
CA TYR A 376 25.32 -4.22 14.92
C TYR A 376 26.54 -3.30 14.83
N ARG A 377 26.65 -2.40 15.81
CA ARG A 377 27.83 -1.58 16.03
C ARG A 377 28.70 -2.23 17.09
N ILE A 378 29.85 -2.73 16.66
CA ILE A 378 30.79 -3.45 17.53
C ILE A 378 31.48 -2.52 18.54
N GLU A 379 31.60 -1.23 18.23
CA GLU A 379 32.29 -0.24 19.07
C GLU A 379 31.61 -0.02 20.41
N ASP A 380 30.27 0.01 20.42
CA ASP A 380 29.45 0.21 21.61
C ASP A 380 28.58 -1.01 21.97
N GLY A 381 28.58 -2.04 21.11
CA GLY A 381 27.79 -3.25 21.26
C GLY A 381 26.28 -3.02 21.06
N SER A 382 25.88 -1.93 20.43
CA SER A 382 24.47 -1.63 20.14
C SER A 382 23.99 -2.35 18.89
N CYS A 383 22.70 -2.71 18.88
CA CYS A 383 22.02 -3.20 17.70
C CYS A 383 20.89 -2.24 17.33
N SER A 384 20.70 -2.03 16.04
CA SER A 384 19.61 -1.25 15.46
C SER A 384 18.87 -2.10 14.44
N VAL A 385 17.62 -1.77 14.20
CA VAL A 385 16.85 -2.27 13.06
C VAL A 385 16.66 -1.13 12.07
N LEU A 386 17.03 -1.39 10.81
CA LEU A 386 16.99 -0.42 9.72
C LEU A 386 15.92 -0.85 8.71
N THR A 387 15.17 0.11 8.18
CA THR A 387 14.22 -0.11 7.07
C THR A 387 13.95 1.19 6.33
N GLU A 388 13.46 1.12 5.10
CA GLU A 388 12.98 2.32 4.40
C GLU A 388 11.80 2.95 5.17
N ALA A 389 11.83 4.29 5.27
CA ALA A 389 10.75 5.08 5.84
C ALA A 389 9.58 5.18 4.83
N ASN A 390 8.86 6.32 4.77
CA ASN A 390 7.78 6.52 3.80
C ASN A 390 8.22 7.31 2.56
N SER A 391 9.29 8.11 2.67
CA SER A 391 9.82 8.89 1.56
C SER A 391 11.04 8.20 0.98
N GLU A 392 11.19 8.26 -0.34
CA GLU A 392 12.38 7.81 -1.05
C GLU A 392 13.64 8.49 -0.46
N GLY A 393 14.69 7.70 -0.22
CA GLY A 393 15.95 8.19 0.37
C GLY A 393 15.89 8.53 1.87
N GLN A 394 14.87 8.04 2.59
CA GLN A 394 14.80 8.14 4.06
C GLN A 394 14.83 6.76 4.71
N ILE A 395 15.66 6.61 5.74
CA ILE A 395 15.83 5.36 6.49
C ILE A 395 15.28 5.55 7.91
N LEU A 396 14.39 4.65 8.31
CA LEU A 396 13.95 4.49 9.68
C LEU A 396 14.97 3.64 10.44
N VAL A 397 15.46 4.19 11.55
CA VAL A 397 16.40 3.53 12.45
C VAL A 397 15.71 3.34 13.79
N VAL A 398 15.55 2.10 14.21
CA VAL A 398 15.03 1.76 15.55
C VAL A 398 16.17 1.23 16.40
N SER A 399 16.39 1.86 17.55
CA SER A 399 17.41 1.46 18.51
C SER A 399 17.00 1.87 19.92
N ASN A 400 17.26 1.00 20.88
CA ASN A 400 17.03 1.22 22.31
C ASN A 400 15.58 1.59 22.63
N GLY A 401 14.62 0.99 21.92
CA GLY A 401 13.19 1.29 22.10
C GLY A 401 12.76 2.70 21.63
N SER A 402 13.61 3.40 20.89
CA SER A 402 13.32 4.67 20.24
C SER A 402 13.54 4.56 18.74
N TYR A 403 12.99 5.51 17.96
CA TYR A 403 13.24 5.56 16.53
C TYR A 403 13.55 6.96 16.03
N VAL A 404 14.34 7.04 14.97
CA VAL A 404 14.66 8.27 14.24
C VAL A 404 14.57 8.00 12.74
N VAL A 405 14.27 9.05 11.97
CA VAL A 405 14.33 9.01 10.51
C VAL A 405 15.51 9.87 10.07
N VAL A 406 16.41 9.28 9.30
CA VAL A 406 17.62 9.92 8.76
C VAL A 406 17.60 9.89 7.24
N SER A 407 18.37 10.75 6.59
CA SER A 407 18.58 10.65 5.14
C SER A 407 19.40 9.40 4.81
N GLU A 408 19.33 8.95 3.55
CA GLU A 408 20.15 7.86 3.03
C GLU A 408 21.65 8.14 3.20
N GLU A 409 22.11 9.35 2.87
CA GLU A 409 23.51 9.77 3.05
C GLU A 409 23.96 9.70 4.52
N GLU A 410 23.08 10.10 5.46
CA GLU A 410 23.35 9.99 6.89
C GLU A 410 23.35 8.53 7.35
N ALA A 411 22.43 7.72 6.83
CA ALA A 411 22.37 6.29 7.11
C ALA A 411 23.62 5.56 6.61
N ASP A 412 24.10 5.85 5.40
CA ASP A 412 25.30 5.23 4.82
C ASP A 412 26.57 5.59 5.59
N SER A 413 26.62 6.82 6.12
CA SER A 413 27.71 7.29 6.98
C SER A 413 27.67 6.62 8.37
N GLN A 414 26.49 6.45 8.95
CA GLN A 414 26.33 5.87 10.30
C GLN A 414 26.32 4.34 10.31
N PHE A 415 25.82 3.72 9.25
CA PHE A 415 25.59 2.29 9.11
C PHE A 415 26.18 1.81 7.77
N PRO A 416 27.52 1.87 7.61
CA PRO A 416 28.17 1.41 6.39
C PRO A 416 27.82 -0.05 6.11
N TYR A 417 27.70 -0.42 4.83
CA TYR A 417 27.35 -1.78 4.40
C TYR A 417 25.93 -2.24 4.74
N ARG A 418 25.03 -1.36 5.19
CA ARG A 418 23.61 -1.72 5.51
C ARG A 418 22.87 -2.44 4.38
N GLU A 419 23.29 -2.25 3.13
CA GLU A 419 22.68 -2.85 1.94
C GLU A 419 23.35 -4.17 1.53
N GLU A 420 24.54 -4.47 2.04
CA GLU A 420 25.26 -5.68 1.70
C GLU A 420 24.70 -6.90 2.46
N GLU A 421 24.73 -8.05 1.81
CA GLU A 421 24.36 -9.32 2.44
C GLU A 421 25.57 -9.93 3.16
N ALA A 422 25.42 -10.22 4.44
CA ALA A 422 26.41 -10.96 5.19
C ALA A 422 26.34 -12.46 4.87
N SER A 423 27.50 -13.06 4.63
CA SER A 423 27.63 -14.51 4.41
C SER A 423 28.63 -15.11 5.39
N VAL A 424 28.39 -16.37 5.77
CA VAL A 424 29.30 -17.12 6.65
C VAL A 424 30.42 -17.73 5.80
N ALA A 425 31.65 -17.50 6.20
CA ALA A 425 32.85 -18.01 5.56
C ALA A 425 32.92 -19.53 5.60
N GLN A 426 33.65 -20.10 4.64
CA GLN A 426 33.85 -21.54 4.52
C GLN A 426 35.29 -21.91 4.82
N ILE A 427 35.47 -23.05 5.49
CA ILE A 427 36.80 -23.66 5.65
C ILE A 427 37.22 -24.26 4.31
N LEU A 428 38.34 -23.79 3.77
CA LEU A 428 38.76 -24.19 2.43
C LEU A 428 39.52 -25.52 2.44
N PRO A 429 39.10 -26.53 1.65
CA PRO A 429 39.80 -27.81 1.55
C PRO A 429 41.13 -27.66 0.78
N ARG A 430 42.02 -28.65 0.93
CA ARG A 430 43.38 -28.65 0.34
C ARG A 430 43.42 -28.44 -1.18
N GLY A 431 42.47 -29.01 -1.91
CA GLY A 431 42.42 -28.95 -3.36
C GLY A 431 41.79 -27.67 -3.92
N ASP A 432 41.39 -26.75 -3.05
CA ASP A 432 40.70 -25.52 -3.43
C ASP A 432 41.67 -24.51 -4.09
N ALA A 433 41.25 -23.89 -5.18
CA ALA A 433 42.08 -22.94 -5.92
C ALA A 433 42.26 -21.63 -5.15
N THR A 434 41.21 -21.12 -4.52
CA THR A 434 41.23 -19.90 -3.69
C THR A 434 42.18 -20.10 -2.51
N ARG A 435 42.18 -21.28 -1.91
CA ARG A 435 43.15 -21.64 -0.88
C ARG A 435 44.59 -21.50 -1.37
N GLN A 436 44.92 -22.05 -2.54
CA GLN A 436 46.29 -22.00 -3.07
C GLN A 436 46.74 -20.56 -3.35
N GLU A 437 45.83 -19.71 -3.82
CA GLU A 437 46.08 -18.28 -4.03
C GLU A 437 46.37 -17.55 -2.71
N ILE A 438 45.55 -17.81 -1.67
CA ILE A 438 45.75 -17.24 -0.33
C ILE A 438 47.09 -17.72 0.25
N GLU A 439 47.41 -19.01 0.15
CA GLU A 439 48.68 -19.58 0.65
C GLU A 439 49.89 -18.95 -0.06
N ALA A 440 49.81 -18.78 -1.38
CA ALA A 440 50.87 -18.13 -2.16
C ALA A 440 51.06 -16.66 -1.76
N SER A 441 49.97 -15.93 -1.55
CA SER A 441 50.00 -14.53 -1.11
C SER A 441 50.56 -14.39 0.31
N ALA A 442 50.14 -15.25 1.23
CA ALA A 442 50.64 -15.29 2.60
C ALA A 442 52.14 -15.62 2.63
N ALA A 443 52.59 -16.64 1.88
CA ALA A 443 54.00 -17.02 1.81
C ALA A 443 54.89 -15.88 1.29
N ALA A 444 54.45 -15.20 0.23
CA ALA A 444 55.17 -14.06 -0.35
C ALA A 444 55.25 -12.88 0.62
N SER A 445 54.16 -12.56 1.32
CA SER A 445 54.06 -11.39 2.18
C SER A 445 54.74 -11.58 3.54
N LEU A 446 54.65 -12.78 4.11
CA LEU A 446 55.31 -13.14 5.37
C LEU A 446 56.81 -13.44 5.20
N GLY A 447 57.29 -13.57 3.95
CA GLY A 447 58.68 -13.87 3.65
C GLY A 447 59.09 -15.31 3.99
N ILE A 448 58.13 -16.24 4.05
CA ILE A 448 58.33 -17.64 4.44
C ILE A 448 58.30 -18.51 3.18
N GLY A 449 59.43 -19.13 2.84
CA GLY A 449 59.57 -19.89 1.59
C GLY A 449 58.80 -21.22 1.53
N ASP A 450 58.50 -21.85 2.67
CA ASP A 450 57.66 -23.05 2.76
C ASP A 450 56.67 -22.89 3.93
N ILE A 451 55.54 -22.25 3.65
CA ILE A 451 54.46 -22.08 4.62
C ILE A 451 53.63 -23.38 4.68
N LYS A 452 53.33 -23.84 5.89
CA LYS A 452 52.37 -24.93 6.11
C LYS A 452 51.12 -24.36 6.75
N THR A 453 49.98 -24.69 6.17
CA THR A 453 48.68 -24.20 6.63
C THR A 453 48.11 -25.15 7.67
N ARG A 454 47.61 -24.63 8.79
CA ARG A 454 46.90 -25.41 9.81
C ARG A 454 45.40 -25.18 9.76
N TYR A 455 45.02 -23.94 9.45
CA TYR A 455 43.64 -23.51 9.29
C TYR A 455 43.59 -22.45 8.20
N ILE A 456 42.55 -22.49 7.39
CA ILE A 456 42.23 -21.45 6.44
C ILE A 456 40.72 -21.43 6.21
N ALA A 457 40.13 -20.26 6.37
CA ALA A 457 38.75 -20.00 6.02
C ALA A 457 38.67 -18.69 5.24
N ALA A 458 37.73 -18.61 4.32
CA ALA A 458 37.52 -17.43 3.50
C ALA A 458 36.03 -17.20 3.21
N SER A 459 35.69 -15.91 3.10
CA SER A 459 34.49 -15.39 2.42
C SER A 459 34.88 -14.92 1.01
N GLU A 460 33.97 -14.19 0.36
CA GLU A 460 34.20 -13.57 -0.95
C GLU A 460 35.30 -12.50 -0.95
N ASP A 461 35.57 -11.87 0.20
CA ASP A 461 36.43 -10.70 0.31
C ASP A 461 37.45 -10.77 1.46
N SER A 462 37.26 -11.67 2.41
CA SER A 462 38.06 -11.79 3.63
C SER A 462 38.57 -13.21 3.80
N ALA A 463 39.79 -13.37 4.28
CA ALA A 463 40.33 -14.68 4.63
C ALA A 463 41.15 -14.61 5.92
N PHE A 464 41.14 -15.70 6.66
CA PHE A 464 42.00 -15.89 7.83
C PHE A 464 42.72 -17.23 7.73
N GLY A 465 44.03 -17.18 7.94
CA GLY A 465 44.88 -18.34 7.90
C GLY A 465 45.74 -18.44 9.16
N VAL A 466 45.97 -19.67 9.61
CA VAL A 466 46.97 -19.99 10.63
C VAL A 466 48.05 -20.85 10.00
N PHE A 467 49.27 -20.37 10.09
CA PHE A 467 50.41 -20.86 9.34
C PHE A 467 51.57 -21.24 10.26
N THR A 468 52.50 -22.04 9.73
CA THR A 468 53.74 -22.42 10.40
C THR A 468 54.86 -22.67 9.36
N ASP A 469 56.11 -22.40 9.69
CA ASP A 469 57.29 -22.48 8.80
C ASP A 469 57.89 -23.90 8.74
N GLY A 470 57.05 -24.91 8.55
CA GLY A 470 57.44 -26.32 8.39
C GLY A 470 57.91 -27.02 9.67
N MET A 471 58.96 -26.51 10.32
CA MET A 471 59.64 -27.14 11.47
C MET A 471 59.47 -26.36 12.79
N SER A 472 59.09 -25.07 12.79
CA SER A 472 58.84 -24.40 14.07
C SER A 472 57.49 -24.80 14.65
N HIS A 473 57.38 -24.61 15.96
CA HIS A 473 56.12 -24.71 16.69
C HIS A 473 55.44 -23.34 16.82
N THR A 474 55.96 -22.32 16.13
CA THR A 474 55.40 -20.98 16.13
C THR A 474 54.22 -20.96 15.16
N LEU A 475 53.09 -20.47 15.66
CA LEU A 475 51.92 -20.18 14.85
C LEU A 475 51.96 -18.73 14.42
N MET A 476 51.67 -18.49 13.15
CA MET A 476 51.49 -17.15 12.60
C MET A 476 50.06 -17.07 12.08
N ALA A 477 49.26 -16.21 12.71
CA ALA A 477 47.87 -15.96 12.33
C ALA A 477 47.83 -14.73 11.44
N ALA A 478 47.19 -14.82 10.28
CA ALA A 478 47.16 -13.71 9.34
C ALA A 478 45.77 -13.52 8.73
N THR A 479 45.40 -12.27 8.53
CA THR A 479 44.20 -11.89 7.79
C THR A 479 44.59 -11.41 6.40
N LEU A 480 43.77 -11.75 5.41
CA LEU A 480 43.94 -11.34 4.03
C LEU A 480 42.63 -10.80 3.49
N GLU A 481 42.73 -9.91 2.52
CA GLU A 481 41.58 -9.36 1.80
C GLU A 481 41.75 -9.50 0.29
N GLN A 482 40.63 -9.62 -0.40
CA GLN A 482 40.59 -9.67 -1.85
C GLN A 482 40.48 -8.26 -2.43
N ILE A 483 41.57 -7.75 -2.99
CA ILE A 483 41.67 -6.40 -3.59
C ILE A 483 41.99 -6.56 -5.08
N ASP A 484 41.16 -5.97 -5.94
CA ASP A 484 41.29 -6.00 -7.41
C ASP A 484 41.48 -7.41 -7.98
N GLY A 485 40.81 -8.40 -7.40
CA GLY A 485 40.89 -9.81 -7.80
C GLY A 485 42.14 -10.55 -7.32
N SER A 486 42.89 -9.98 -6.37
CA SER A 486 44.08 -10.61 -5.78
C SER A 486 44.01 -10.61 -4.26
N TRP A 487 44.39 -11.72 -3.62
CA TRP A 487 44.52 -11.79 -2.17
C TRP A 487 45.76 -11.04 -1.71
N GLN A 488 45.59 -10.17 -0.72
CA GLN A 488 46.68 -9.38 -0.12
C GLN A 488 46.66 -9.51 1.40
N LEU A 489 47.83 -9.61 2.02
CA LEU A 489 47.97 -9.64 3.47
C LEU A 489 47.50 -8.29 4.06
N LYS A 490 46.50 -8.33 4.94
CA LYS A 490 46.02 -7.15 5.67
C LYS A 490 46.77 -6.99 6.99
N ASP A 491 46.85 -8.05 7.79
CA ASP A 491 47.55 -8.04 9.07
C ASP A 491 48.15 -9.42 9.40
N SER A 492 49.13 -9.43 10.28
CA SER A 492 49.86 -10.62 10.74
C SER A 492 49.96 -10.66 12.26
N ASP A 493 50.08 -11.86 12.81
CA ASP A 493 50.05 -12.13 14.26
C ASP A 493 48.75 -11.66 14.93
N VAL A 494 47.62 -11.80 14.21
CA VAL A 494 46.29 -11.49 14.73
C VAL A 494 45.89 -12.54 15.76
N THR A 495 45.87 -12.16 17.04
CA THR A 495 45.59 -13.07 18.15
C THR A 495 44.35 -12.70 18.98
N GLU A 496 43.93 -11.44 18.96
CA GLU A 496 42.74 -10.93 19.66
C GLU A 496 41.62 -10.62 18.64
N TYR A 497 40.89 -11.66 18.23
CA TYR A 497 39.94 -11.58 17.11
C TYR A 497 38.84 -10.53 17.31
N TRP A 498 38.33 -10.39 18.54
CA TRP A 498 37.30 -9.38 18.84
C TRP A 498 37.84 -7.96 18.68
N ALA A 499 39.06 -7.69 19.19
CA ALA A 499 39.71 -6.39 19.02
C ALA A 499 39.98 -6.10 17.54
N TYR A 500 40.43 -7.11 16.79
CA TYR A 500 40.65 -6.99 15.36
C TYR A 500 39.38 -6.63 14.60
N ASN A 501 38.27 -7.33 14.86
CA ASN A 501 36.99 -7.06 14.20
C ASN A 501 36.36 -5.73 14.64
N ARG A 502 36.59 -5.29 15.87
CA ARG A 502 36.19 -3.93 16.30
C ARG A 502 36.93 -2.85 15.52
N ASP A 503 38.22 -3.05 15.28
CA ASP A 503 39.05 -2.09 14.57
C ASP A 503 38.92 -2.23 13.03
N ASN A 504 38.30 -3.33 12.55
CA ASN A 504 38.01 -3.65 11.14
C ASN A 504 36.59 -4.22 11.00
N PRO A 505 35.53 -3.40 11.16
CA PRO A 505 34.13 -3.87 11.21
C PRO A 505 33.58 -4.38 9.87
N ASP A 506 34.28 -4.06 8.78
CA ASP A 506 34.05 -4.53 7.41
C ASP A 506 34.58 -5.95 7.16
N PHE A 507 35.59 -6.36 7.92
CA PHE A 507 36.20 -7.68 7.80
C PHE A 507 35.22 -8.77 8.25
N ASN A 508 35.04 -9.81 7.43
CA ASN A 508 34.10 -10.88 7.74
C ASN A 508 34.61 -11.76 8.89
N ALA A 509 34.17 -11.47 10.12
CA ALA A 509 34.60 -12.18 11.32
C ALA A 509 34.30 -13.68 11.35
N SER A 510 33.40 -14.20 10.49
CA SER A 510 33.12 -15.64 10.45
C SER A 510 34.31 -16.49 9.97
N VAL A 511 35.33 -15.87 9.35
CA VAL A 511 36.58 -16.57 9.03
C VAL A 511 37.35 -17.00 10.28
N PHE A 512 37.12 -16.35 11.42
CA PHE A 512 37.83 -16.67 12.65
C PHE A 512 37.36 -18.00 13.26
N PRO A 513 38.29 -18.85 13.69
CA PRO A 513 37.97 -20.06 14.41
C PRO A 513 37.51 -19.75 15.84
N LEU A 514 36.74 -20.68 16.42
CA LEU A 514 36.24 -20.62 17.80
C LEU A 514 37.35 -20.44 18.86
N ASN A 515 38.50 -21.09 18.68
CA ASN A 515 39.63 -21.01 19.60
C ASN A 515 40.66 -20.02 19.08
N THR A 516 41.19 -19.16 19.95
CA THR A 516 42.28 -18.27 19.56
C THR A 516 43.58 -19.03 19.45
N VAL A 517 44.51 -18.52 18.65
CA VAL A 517 45.90 -19.02 18.63
C VAL A 517 46.59 -18.87 19.99
N ASN A 518 46.18 -17.91 20.83
CA ASN A 518 46.71 -17.72 22.19
C ASN A 518 46.28 -18.84 23.15
N ASP A 519 45.09 -19.41 22.97
CA ASP A 519 44.60 -20.55 23.77
C ASP A 519 45.40 -21.84 23.48
N VAL A 520 46.12 -21.85 22.36
CA VAL A 520 46.70 -23.05 21.77
C VAL A 520 48.23 -22.99 21.88
N SER A 521 48.76 -23.44 23.02
CA SER A 521 50.20 -23.64 23.17
C SER A 521 50.65 -24.90 22.42
N ILE A 522 51.27 -24.71 21.26
CA ILE A 522 51.94 -25.79 20.53
C ILE A 522 53.31 -26.06 21.15
N LYS A 523 53.54 -27.29 21.57
CA LYS A 523 54.81 -27.70 22.18
C LYS A 523 55.53 -28.77 21.36
N SER A 524 56.85 -28.66 21.32
CA SER A 524 57.73 -29.73 20.87
C SER A 524 57.66 -30.92 21.81
N ILE A 525 57.69 -32.13 21.27
CA ILE A 525 57.78 -33.35 22.06
C ILE A 525 59.25 -33.72 22.22
N SER A 526 59.67 -34.01 23.45
CA SER A 526 61.05 -34.43 23.73
C SER A 526 61.40 -35.73 23.01
N GLN A 527 62.69 -36.01 22.78
CA GLN A 527 63.14 -37.24 22.11
C GLN A 527 62.64 -38.52 22.81
N ALA A 528 62.58 -38.50 24.15
CA ALA A 528 62.01 -39.59 24.94
C ALA A 528 60.49 -39.73 24.70
N GLY A 529 59.76 -38.61 24.65
CA GLY A 529 58.34 -38.57 24.31
C GLY A 529 58.05 -39.06 22.89
N GLN A 530 58.88 -38.69 21.90
CA GLN A 530 58.78 -39.15 20.52
C GLN A 530 58.92 -40.67 20.43
N SER A 531 59.81 -41.27 21.23
CA SER A 531 59.97 -42.73 21.29
C SER A 531 58.72 -43.43 21.86
N ALA A 532 58.10 -42.84 22.89
CA ALA A 532 56.84 -43.34 23.47
C ALA A 532 55.67 -43.22 22.49
N VAL A 533 55.55 -42.08 21.81
CA VAL A 533 54.55 -41.81 20.75
C VAL A 533 54.68 -42.82 19.62
N LEU A 534 55.89 -43.02 19.10
CA LEU A 534 56.15 -43.97 18.01
C LEU A 534 55.82 -45.41 18.44
N THR A 535 56.10 -45.77 19.69
CA THR A 535 55.73 -47.08 20.24
C THR A 535 54.22 -47.26 20.31
N LYS A 536 53.48 -46.25 20.77
CA LYS A 536 52.01 -46.27 20.84
C LYS A 536 51.38 -46.35 19.45
N ALA A 537 51.86 -45.56 18.50
CA ALA A 537 51.36 -45.57 17.12
C ALA A 537 51.59 -46.92 16.43
N ARG A 538 52.76 -47.55 16.63
CA ARG A 538 53.06 -48.90 16.12
C ARG A 538 52.17 -49.98 16.75
N ALA A 539 51.96 -49.91 18.07
CA ALA A 539 51.07 -50.84 18.77
C ALA A 539 49.61 -50.72 18.28
N SER A 540 49.23 -49.53 17.82
CA SER A 540 47.88 -49.21 17.32
C SER A 540 47.75 -49.36 15.80
N GLY A 541 48.82 -49.75 15.10
CA GLY A 541 48.80 -50.03 13.65
C GLY A 541 48.94 -48.81 12.73
N TYR A 542 49.11 -47.59 13.27
CA TYR A 542 49.23 -46.36 12.47
C TYR A 542 50.66 -46.07 11.99
N ALA A 543 51.65 -46.83 12.46
CA ALA A 543 53.04 -46.73 12.03
C ALA A 543 53.68 -48.11 11.88
N SER A 544 54.54 -48.27 10.87
CA SER A 544 55.34 -49.46 10.65
C SER A 544 56.61 -49.47 11.52
N GLY A 545 57.26 -50.63 11.64
CA GLY A 545 58.54 -50.75 12.34
C GLY A 545 59.69 -49.95 11.71
N LYS A 546 59.54 -49.54 10.44
CA LYS A 546 60.52 -48.73 9.70
C LYS A 546 60.20 -47.23 9.71
N ASP A 547 58.99 -46.87 10.13
CA ASP A 547 58.53 -45.49 10.09
C ASP A 547 59.22 -44.66 11.17
N THR A 548 59.51 -43.42 10.81
CA THR A 548 60.04 -42.37 11.69
C THR A 548 59.03 -41.23 11.74
N ILE A 549 58.98 -40.51 12.86
CA ILE A 549 58.16 -39.30 12.97
C ILE A 549 58.75 -38.23 12.03
N GLN A 550 57.95 -37.77 11.07
CA GLN A 550 58.29 -36.62 10.23
C GLN A 550 57.87 -35.32 10.89
N PHE A 551 56.70 -35.32 11.51
CA PHE A 551 56.14 -34.15 12.18
C PHE A 551 55.38 -34.59 13.42
N SER A 552 55.50 -33.82 14.50
CA SER A 552 54.66 -34.02 15.68
C SER A 552 54.42 -32.72 16.41
N CYS A 553 53.20 -32.49 16.88
CA CYS A 553 52.89 -31.37 17.76
C CYS A 553 51.99 -31.79 18.91
N PHE A 554 52.24 -31.22 20.08
CA PHE A 554 51.40 -31.38 21.27
C PHE A 554 50.57 -30.12 21.47
N ILE A 555 49.26 -30.28 21.57
CA ILE A 555 48.30 -29.21 21.79
C ILE A 555 47.20 -29.69 22.75
N GLY A 556 47.02 -28.99 23.87
CA GLY A 556 46.04 -29.37 24.89
C GLY A 556 46.32 -30.77 25.45
N SER A 557 45.36 -31.69 25.31
CA SER A 557 45.49 -33.11 25.65
C SER A 557 45.75 -34.01 24.44
N HIS A 558 46.18 -33.46 23.30
CA HIS A 558 46.33 -34.22 22.05
C HIS A 558 47.73 -34.07 21.46
N ILE A 559 48.23 -35.17 20.89
CA ILE A 559 49.44 -35.21 20.09
C ILE A 559 49.03 -35.58 18.66
N TYR A 560 49.30 -34.70 17.70
CA TYR A 560 49.24 -35.05 16.28
C TYR A 560 50.61 -35.53 15.80
N VAL A 561 50.63 -36.57 14.97
CA VAL A 561 51.86 -37.19 14.45
C VAL A 561 51.67 -37.57 12.99
N SER A 562 52.66 -37.25 12.17
CA SER A 562 52.80 -37.72 10.79
C SER A 562 54.09 -38.51 10.64
N PHE A 563 54.03 -39.62 9.90
CA PHE A 563 55.12 -40.59 9.75
C PHE A 563 55.69 -40.61 8.34
N SER A 564 56.94 -41.04 8.20
CA SER A 564 57.64 -41.14 6.90
C SER A 564 57.01 -42.12 5.90
N GLY A 565 56.18 -43.05 6.37
CA GLY A 565 55.37 -43.94 5.53
C GLY A 565 54.07 -43.32 5.02
N GLY A 566 53.77 -42.06 5.35
CA GLY A 566 52.53 -41.35 5.00
C GLY A 566 51.35 -41.59 5.94
N GLY A 567 51.54 -42.39 7.00
CA GLY A 567 50.52 -42.57 8.04
C GLY A 567 50.42 -41.34 8.96
N GLU A 568 49.21 -41.07 9.44
CA GLU A 568 48.92 -39.98 10.38
C GLU A 568 48.00 -40.49 11.50
N CYS A 569 48.22 -40.00 12.72
CA CYS A 569 47.37 -40.33 13.86
C CYS A 569 47.29 -39.20 14.88
N VAL A 570 46.25 -39.23 15.70
CA VAL A 570 46.10 -38.38 16.87
C VAL A 570 46.13 -39.26 18.12
N ILE A 571 46.89 -38.84 19.13
CA ILE A 571 47.04 -39.54 20.40
C ILE A 571 46.49 -38.66 21.52
N HIS A 572 45.56 -39.18 22.32
CA HIS A 572 45.08 -38.52 23.51
C HIS A 572 46.04 -38.74 24.69
N VAL A 573 46.32 -37.67 25.42
CA VAL A 573 47.17 -37.63 26.61
C VAL A 573 46.31 -37.24 27.79
N ASN A 574 46.16 -38.16 28.75
CA ASN A 574 45.34 -37.88 29.92
C ASN A 574 46.03 -36.89 30.89
N SER A 575 45.31 -36.51 31.94
CA SER A 575 45.79 -35.54 32.95
C SER A 575 47.06 -35.96 33.70
N LEU A 576 47.44 -37.24 33.65
CA LEU A 576 48.67 -37.78 34.24
C LEU A 576 49.84 -37.82 33.24
N GLY A 577 49.63 -37.36 32.01
CA GLY A 577 50.65 -37.38 30.95
C GLY A 577 50.82 -38.75 30.27
N VAL A 578 49.85 -39.66 30.44
CA VAL A 578 49.91 -41.00 29.83
C VAL A 578 49.22 -41.01 28.47
N LEU A 579 49.84 -41.67 27.50
CA LEU A 579 49.32 -41.88 26.14
C LEU A 579 48.18 -42.92 26.19
N ASP A 580 46.95 -42.43 26.20
CA ASP A 580 45.76 -43.23 26.50
C ASP A 580 45.20 -43.90 25.26
N ASP A 581 44.76 -43.10 24.29
CA ASP A 581 44.14 -43.58 23.05
C ASP A 581 44.90 -43.05 21.82
N CYS A 582 44.90 -43.83 20.74
CA CYS A 582 45.55 -43.50 19.48
C CYS A 582 44.63 -43.90 18.34
N THR A 583 44.23 -42.91 17.54
CA THR A 583 43.23 -43.11 16.49
C THR A 583 43.62 -42.35 15.20
N SER A 584 42.90 -42.64 14.11
CA SER A 584 43.07 -41.93 12.85
C SER A 584 42.71 -40.44 13.00
N VAL A 585 43.24 -39.60 12.11
CA VAL A 585 42.91 -38.16 12.13
C VAL A 585 41.41 -37.93 11.89
N GLU A 586 40.80 -38.73 11.01
CA GLU A 586 39.37 -38.66 10.68
C GLU A 586 38.50 -39.05 11.89
N ASP A 587 38.82 -40.15 12.55
CA ASP A 587 38.08 -40.61 13.73
C ASP A 587 38.26 -39.64 14.90
N ALA A 588 39.46 -39.08 15.08
CA ALA A 588 39.71 -38.08 16.12
C ALA A 588 38.88 -36.82 15.86
N ARG A 589 38.78 -36.34 14.61
CA ARG A 589 37.94 -35.19 14.24
C ARG A 589 36.45 -35.46 14.45
N ALA A 590 36.00 -36.68 14.23
CA ALA A 590 34.61 -37.06 14.38
C ALA A 590 34.19 -37.25 15.86
N ASN A 591 35.11 -37.73 16.70
CA ASN A 591 34.76 -38.20 18.05
C ASN A 591 35.37 -37.36 19.18
N TRP A 592 36.43 -36.58 18.92
CA TRP A 592 37.11 -35.79 19.93
C TRP A 592 36.95 -34.29 19.66
N SER A 593 36.96 -33.49 20.73
CA SER A 593 37.03 -32.03 20.62
C SER A 593 38.48 -31.62 20.33
N LEU A 594 38.84 -31.65 19.05
CA LEU A 594 40.18 -31.29 18.60
C LEU A 594 40.29 -29.77 18.37
N PRO A 595 41.40 -29.14 18.80
CA PRO A 595 41.68 -27.77 18.41
C PRO A 595 41.75 -27.64 16.88
N PRO A 596 41.21 -26.57 16.28
CA PRO A 596 41.16 -26.40 14.83
C PRO A 596 42.55 -26.37 14.16
N PHE A 597 43.59 -26.02 14.92
CA PHE A 597 44.98 -25.91 14.44
C PHE A 597 45.82 -27.18 14.65
N LEU A 598 45.22 -28.27 15.15
CA LEU A 598 45.95 -29.47 15.58
C LEU A 598 46.71 -30.14 14.44
N THR A 599 46.07 -30.25 13.28
CA THR A 599 46.66 -30.87 12.11
C THR A 599 47.37 -29.81 11.27
N VAL A 600 48.61 -30.11 10.85
CA VAL A 600 49.19 -29.40 9.71
C VAL A 600 48.54 -29.97 8.47
N GLN A 601 47.88 -29.12 7.68
CA GLN A 601 47.33 -29.50 6.38
C GLN A 601 48.48 -29.39 5.37
N PRO A 602 48.98 -30.51 4.83
CA PRO A 602 50.18 -30.54 4.00
C PRO A 602 49.95 -30.00 2.58
#